data_AF-A0A952ZAR3-F1
#
_entry.id   AF-A0A952ZAR3-F1
#
_cell.length_a   1.000
_cell.length_b   1.000
_cell.length_c   1.000
_cell.angle_alpha   90.00
_cell.angle_beta   90.00
_cell.angle_gamma   90.00
#
_symmetry.space_group_name_H-M   'P 1'
#
loop_
_entity.id
_entity.type
_entity.pdbx_description
1 polymer ?
#
loop_
_entity_poly.entity_id
_entity_poly.type
_entity_poly.pdbx_seq_one_letter_code
_entity_poly.pdbx_strand_id
1 'polypeptide(L)' 'MAWKLLFGSDFGLMSLLTIVVIIGIGIWLYLFFRRKIAEDEQRQGPG' A
#
# COMPACT_ATOMS: atom_id res chain seq x y z
N MET A 1 -17.38 -20.94 -10.80
CA MET A 1 -17.16 -19.76 -9.93
C MET A 1 -15.92 -19.02 -10.39
N ALA A 2 -15.98 -17.68 -10.52
CA ALA A 2 -14.82 -16.85 -10.88
C ALA A 2 -13.62 -17.02 -9.92
N TRP A 3 -13.88 -17.42 -8.67
CA TRP A 3 -12.87 -17.82 -7.69
C TRP A 3 -11.91 -18.91 -8.18
N LYS A 4 -12.41 -19.95 -8.86
CA LYS A 4 -11.57 -21.03 -9.41
C LYS A 4 -10.74 -20.57 -10.61
N LEU A 5 -11.20 -19.54 -11.32
CA LEU A 5 -10.49 -18.96 -12.46
C LEU A 5 -9.33 -18.05 -12.03
N LEU A 6 -9.52 -17.32 -10.93
CA LEU A 6 -8.49 -16.46 -10.33
C LEU A 6 -7.37 -17.26 -9.64
N PHE A 7 -7.70 -18.35 -8.96
CA PHE A 7 -6.70 -19.20 -8.28
C PHE A 7 -6.14 -20.33 -9.16
N GLY A 8 -6.78 -20.63 -10.30
CA GLY A 8 -6.39 -21.75 -11.17
C GLY A 8 -5.69 -21.34 -12.47
N SER A 9 -5.60 -20.04 -12.78
CA SER A 9 -4.92 -19.53 -13.97
C SER A 9 -3.70 -18.73 -13.55
N ASP A 10 -2.55 -18.96 -14.19
CA ASP A 10 -1.28 -18.23 -13.95
C ASP A 10 -1.47 -16.71 -13.95
N PHE A 11 -2.42 -16.22 -14.75
CA PHE A 11 -2.74 -14.81 -14.86
C PHE A 11 -3.49 -14.25 -13.65
N GLY A 12 -4.34 -15.07 -13.02
CA GLY A 12 -5.16 -14.66 -11.88
C GLY A 12 -4.34 -14.48 -10.60
N LEU A 13 -3.39 -15.40 -10.36
CA LEU A 13 -2.49 -15.34 -9.21
C LEU A 13 -1.53 -14.14 -9.31
N MET A 14 -0.98 -13.89 -10.50
CA MET A 14 -0.09 -12.75 -10.76
C MET A 14 -0.81 -11.41 -10.61
N SER A 15 -2.08 -11.32 -11.05
CA SER A 15 -2.91 -10.12 -10.86
C SER A 15 -3.22 -9.87 -9.38
N LEU A 16 -3.57 -10.91 -8.62
CA LEU A 16 -3.77 -10.84 -7.17
C LEU A 16 -2.52 -10.35 -6.43
N LEU A 17 -1.35 -10.87 -6.80
CA LEU A 17 -0.08 -10.44 -6.23
C LEU A 17 0.19 -8.97 -6.53
N THR A 18 -0.05 -8.54 -7.77
CA THR A 18 0.11 -7.14 -8.18
C THR A 18 -0.80 -6.21 -7.37
N ILE A 19 -2.07 -6.58 -7.18
CA ILE A 19 -3.02 -5.81 -6.37
C ILE A 19 -2.50 -5.67 -4.94
N VAL A 20 -2.03 -6.76 -4.32
CA VAL A 20 -1.47 -6.74 -2.95
C VAL A 20 -0.24 -5.84 -2.87
N VAL A 21 0.65 -5.87 -3.86
CA VAL A 21 1.83 -5.00 -3.92
C VAL A 21 1.44 -3.52 -3.98
N ILE A 22 0.50 -3.16 -4.85
CA ILE A 22 0.04 -1.77 -4.99
C ILE A 22 -0.60 -1.28 -3.69
N ILE A 23 -1.46 -2.09 -3.07
CA ILE A 23 -2.07 -1.78 -1.77
C ILE A 23 -0.99 -1.59 -0.70
N GLY A 24 0.01 -2.48 -0.66
CA GLY A 24 1.14 -2.39 0.25
C GLY A 24 1.93 -1.09 0.11
N ILE A 25 2.22 -0.66 -1.11
CA ILE A 25 2.90 0.62 -1.40
C ILE A 25 2.03 1.81 -0.95
N GLY A 26 0.72 1.77 -1.21
CA GLY A 26 -0.20 2.81 -0.77
C GLY A 26 -0.23 2.98 0.75
N ILE A 27 -0.31 1.87 1.49
CA ILE A 27 -0.25 1.88 2.96
C ILE A 27 1.11 2.38 3.44
N TRP A 28 2.20 1.91 2.84
CA TRP A 28 3.55 2.31 3.22
C TRP A 28 3.77 3.81 3.06
N LEU A 29 3.33 4.38 1.93
CA LEU A 29 3.37 5.82 1.69
C LEU A 29 2.50 6.57 2.71
N TYR A 30 1.27 6.12 2.97
CA TYR A 30 0.40 6.74 3.97
C TYR A 30 1.04 6.78 5.37
N LEU A 31 1.66 5.67 5.80
CA LEU A 31 2.38 5.61 7.07
C LEU A 31 3.63 6.50 7.07
N PHE A 32 4.38 6.51 5.97
CA PHE A 32 5.57 7.34 5.81
C PHE A 32 5.24 8.84 5.88
N PHE A 33 4.24 9.30 5.14
CA PHE A 33 3.78 10.68 5.16
C PHE A 33 3.22 11.08 6.52
N ARG A 34 2.45 10.21 7.19
CA ARG A 34 1.98 10.48 8.55
C ARG A 34 3.11 10.67 9.54
N ARG A 35 4.16 9.85 9.47
CA ARG A 35 5.34 10.00 10.32
C ARG A 35 6.09 11.29 10.00
N LYS A 36 6.25 11.62 8.72
CA LYS A 36 6.97 12.81 8.28
C LYS A 36 6.25 14.11 8.64
N ILE A 37 4.93 14.17 8.48
CA ILE A 37 4.12 15.33 8.89
C ILE A 37 4.21 15.55 10.41
N ALA A 38 4.16 14.47 11.20
CA ALA A 38 4.32 14.58 12.65
C ALA A 38 5.72 15.07 13.07
N GLU A 39 6.76 14.74 12.31
CA GLU A 39 8.12 15.26 12.52
C GLU A 39 8.25 16.73 12.07
N ASP A 40 7.60 17.11 10.97
CA ASP A 40 7.61 18.50 10.47
C ASP A 40 6.81 19.45 11.39
N GLU A 41 5.69 19.00 11.99
CA GLU A 41 4.95 19.76 13.01
C GLU A 41 5.77 19.97 14.29
N GLN A 42 6.59 19.00 14.70
CA GLN A 42 7.48 19.15 15.86
C GLN A 42 8.66 20.08 15.57
N ARG A 43 9.10 20.19 14.31
CA ARG A 43 10.20 21.07 13.89
C ARG A 43 9.76 22.51 13.63
N GLN A 44 8.47 22.77 13.44
CA GLN A 44 7.88 24.11 13.28
C GLN A 44 7.20 24.63 14.57
N GLY A 45 7.71 24.21 15.74
CA GLY A 45 7.39 24.86 17.02
C GLY A 45 7.92 26.31 17.07
N PRO A 46 7.24 27.19 17.82
CA PRO A 46 7.26 28.64 17.61
C PRO A 46 8.63 29.24 17.86
N GLY A 47 9.23 29.81 16.81
CA GLY A 47 10.26 30.83 16.92
C GLY A 47 9.65 32.18 17.26
#